data_AF-A0A085FMB8-F1
#
_entry.id   AF-A0A085FMB8-F1
#
_cell.length_a   1.000
_cell.length_b   1.000
_cell.length_c   1.000
_cell.angle_alpha   90.00
_cell.angle_beta   90.00
_cell.angle_gamma   90.00
#
_symmetry.space_group_name_H-M   'P 1'
#
loop_
_entity.id
_entity.type
_entity.pdbx_description
1 polymer ?
#
loop_
_entity_poly.entity_id
_entity_poly.type
_entity_poly.pdbx_seq_one_letter_code
_entity_poly.pdbx_strand_id
1 'polypeptide(L)'
;MAIHPVSVQNSFGSHFILWSFFLPILALIFVPLVVPDQTLTQSEVEMVAALGVDVAAMTQTVDQRFASLFVENGFMAKTQQFFGTSKGGILDFSNSWIHGVWLMLYKATWRFFALKSIFLLPLLVLAIPAAVDGFMVRATKKYRFENSNPVFFYSSMHTMVLMFGMFAFLPLAPFSLSAITLLTIIVLLIGGIWLTTSNFQTGT
;
A
#
# COMPACT_ATOMS: atom_id res chain seq x y z
N MET A 1 32.03 -12.86 -33.07
CA MET A 1 31.27 -13.17 -31.83
C MET A 1 29.96 -12.39 -31.93
N ALA A 2 28.88 -13.05 -32.36
CA ALA A 2 27.59 -12.38 -32.56
C ALA A 2 26.98 -12.09 -31.18
N ILE A 3 26.75 -10.82 -30.88
CA ILE A 3 26.06 -10.39 -29.67
C ILE A 3 24.59 -10.72 -29.92
N HIS A 4 24.08 -11.77 -29.27
CA HIS A 4 22.65 -12.07 -29.28
C HIS A 4 21.90 -10.85 -28.72
N PRO A 5 20.85 -10.35 -29.39
CA PRO A 5 20.01 -9.33 -28.80
C PRO A 5 19.37 -9.96 -27.56
N VAL A 6 19.81 -9.51 -26.39
CA VAL A 6 19.15 -9.83 -25.13
C VAL A 6 17.76 -9.22 -25.25
N SER A 7 16.75 -10.05 -25.49
CA SER A 7 15.37 -9.59 -25.46
C SER A 7 15.10 -9.11 -24.04
N VAL A 8 15.14 -7.80 -23.82
CA VAL A 8 14.73 -7.21 -22.55
C VAL A 8 13.22 -7.46 -22.47
N GLN A 9 12.83 -8.54 -21.79
CA GLN A 9 11.42 -8.80 -21.51
C GLN A 9 10.93 -7.67 -20.59
N ASN A 10 9.91 -6.96 -21.04
CA ASN A 10 9.26 -5.94 -20.23
C ASN A 10 8.52 -6.60 -19.07
N SER A 11 9.22 -6.79 -17.96
CA SER A 11 8.69 -7.39 -16.74
C SER A 11 7.94 -6.39 -15.86
N PHE A 12 7.87 -5.11 -16.24
CA PHE A 12 7.25 -4.05 -15.44
C PHE A 12 5.81 -4.40 -15.04
N GLY A 13 5.00 -4.86 -16.00
CA GLY A 13 3.61 -5.23 -15.73
C GLY A 13 3.50 -6.38 -14.72
N SER A 14 4.36 -7.40 -14.84
CA SER A 14 4.40 -8.52 -13.89
C SER A 14 4.79 -8.05 -12.49
N HIS A 15 5.80 -7.18 -12.37
CA HIS A 15 6.20 -6.60 -11.08
C HIS A 15 5.08 -5.73 -10.50
N PHE A 16 4.43 -4.91 -11.31
CA PHE A 16 3.30 -4.08 -10.87
C PHE A 16 2.16 -4.93 -10.32
N ILE A 17 1.78 -6.01 -11.02
CA ILE A 17 0.75 -6.95 -10.56
C ILE A 17 1.17 -7.61 -9.25
N LEU A 18 2.42 -8.07 -9.17
CA LEU A 18 2.98 -8.71 -7.98
C LEU A 18 2.89 -7.79 -6.76
N TRP A 19 3.42 -6.57 -6.86
CA TRP A 19 3.54 -5.65 -5.73
C TRP A 19 2.21 -4.98 -5.35
N SER A 20 1.38 -4.62 -6.33
CA SER A 20 0.16 -3.84 -6.09
C SER A 20 -1.09 -4.68 -5.80
N PHE A 21 -1.10 -5.96 -6.21
CA PHE A 21 -2.28 -6.82 -6.05
C PHE A 21 -1.94 -8.13 -5.34
N PHE A 22 -0.96 -8.87 -5.85
CA PHE A 22 -0.68 -10.21 -5.34
C PHE A 22 -0.19 -10.17 -3.89
N LEU A 23 0.76 -9.30 -3.54
CA LEU A 23 1.26 -9.18 -2.17
C LEU A 23 0.20 -8.71 -1.17
N PRO A 24 -0.63 -7.68 -1.44
CA PRO A 24 -1.77 -7.33 -0.58
C PRO A 24 -2.74 -8.50 -0.34
N ILE A 25 -3.09 -9.25 -1.39
CA ILE A 25 -3.98 -10.41 -1.28
C ILE A 25 -3.32 -11.52 -0.44
N LEU A 26 -2.03 -11.79 -0.67
CA LEU A 26 -1.27 -12.73 0.16
C LEU A 26 -1.25 -12.29 1.62
N ALA A 27 -1.02 -11.00 1.90
CA ALA A 27 -1.04 -10.48 3.25
C ALA A 27 -2.40 -10.72 3.91
N LEU A 28 -3.49 -10.44 3.20
CA LEU A 28 -4.85 -10.66 3.68
C LEU A 28 -5.13 -12.14 4.04
N ILE A 29 -4.52 -13.09 3.32
CA ILE A 29 -4.71 -14.53 3.56
C ILE A 29 -3.77 -15.05 4.65
N PHE A 30 -2.49 -14.71 4.57
CA PHE A 30 -1.43 -15.31 5.39
C PHE A 30 -1.21 -14.59 6.73
N VAL A 31 -1.48 -13.30 6.84
CA VAL A 31 -1.33 -12.61 8.14
C VAL A 31 -2.32 -13.17 9.17
N PRO A 32 -3.63 -13.31 8.88
CA PRO A 32 -4.57 -13.92 9.82
C PRO A 32 -4.28 -15.38 10.14
N LEU A 33 -3.53 -16.07 9.27
CA LEU A 33 -3.08 -17.44 9.49
C LEU A 33 -2.08 -17.53 10.64
N VAL A 34 -1.17 -16.55 10.72
CA VAL A 34 -0.09 -16.50 11.72
C VAL A 34 -0.52 -15.72 12.96
N VAL A 35 -1.27 -14.63 12.77
CA VAL A 35 -1.74 -13.74 13.84
C VAL A 35 -3.24 -13.50 13.61
N PRO A 36 -4.12 -14.34 14.18
CA PRO A 36 -5.57 -14.22 13.96
C PRO A 36 -6.17 -12.94 14.55
N ASP A 37 -5.62 -12.45 15.66
CA ASP A 37 -6.07 -11.20 16.26
C ASP A 37 -5.48 -10.00 15.48
N GLN A 38 -6.29 -9.45 14.58
CA GLN A 38 -5.94 -8.30 13.75
C GLN A 38 -6.65 -7.02 14.21
N THR A 39 -6.93 -6.90 15.51
CA THR A 39 -7.53 -5.70 16.10
C THR A 39 -6.64 -4.45 15.93
N LEU A 40 -7.28 -3.27 16.02
CA LEU A 40 -6.58 -1.99 16.04
C LEU A 40 -5.88 -1.80 17.39
N THR A 41 -4.59 -1.48 17.34
CA THR A 41 -3.81 -1.20 18.56
C THR A 41 -4.17 0.18 19.12
N GLN A 42 -4.32 0.28 20.44
CA GLN A 42 -4.62 1.54 21.12
C GLN A 42 -3.60 2.65 20.82
N SER A 43 -2.30 2.30 20.73
CA SER A 43 -1.23 3.26 20.40
C SER A 43 -1.42 3.92 19.03
N GLU A 44 -1.98 3.21 18.06
CA GLU A 44 -2.25 3.75 16.72
C GLU A 44 -3.45 4.70 16.75
N VAL A 45 -4.48 4.37 17.54
CA VAL A 45 -5.63 5.24 17.78
C VAL A 45 -5.21 6.54 18.46
N GLU A 46 -4.40 6.45 19.52
CA GLU A 46 -3.86 7.60 20.23
C GLU A 46 -2.98 8.48 19.35
N MET A 47 -2.13 7.88 18.51
CA MET A 47 -1.33 8.61 17.52
C MET A 47 -2.22 9.40 16.55
N VAL A 48 -3.26 8.77 15.98
CA VAL A 48 -4.16 9.44 15.03
C VAL A 48 -4.91 10.60 15.71
N ALA A 49 -5.34 10.41 16.97
CA ALA A 49 -5.93 11.48 17.76
C ALA A 49 -4.94 12.63 18.04
N ALA A 50 -3.69 12.31 18.38
CA ALA A 50 -2.63 13.29 18.64
C ALA A 50 -2.26 14.11 17.39
N LEU A 51 -2.49 13.57 16.20
CA LEU A 51 -2.34 14.26 14.91
C LEU A 51 -3.56 15.13 14.54
N GLY A 52 -4.52 15.29 15.45
CA GLY A 52 -5.65 16.22 15.31
C GLY A 52 -6.88 15.64 14.61
N VAL A 53 -6.97 14.33 14.44
CA VAL A 53 -8.15 13.68 13.85
C VAL A 53 -9.18 13.37 14.94
N ASP A 54 -10.44 13.72 14.71
CA ASP A 54 -11.56 13.24 15.54
C ASP A 54 -11.78 11.74 15.26
N VAL A 55 -11.15 10.91 16.09
CA VAL A 55 -11.19 9.45 15.93
C VAL A 55 -12.61 8.91 16.12
N ALA A 56 -13.43 9.52 16.98
CA ALA A 56 -14.79 9.04 17.23
C ALA A 56 -15.66 9.21 15.98
N ALA A 57 -15.67 10.41 15.40
CA ALA A 57 -16.41 10.70 14.17
C ALA A 57 -15.88 9.88 12.97
N MET A 58 -14.56 9.72 12.86
CA MET A 58 -13.94 8.91 11.81
C MET A 58 -14.34 7.43 11.94
N THR A 59 -14.28 6.88 13.15
CA THR A 59 -14.62 5.47 13.40
C THR A 59 -16.10 5.21 13.10
N GLN A 60 -17.00 6.12 13.50
CA GLN A 60 -18.41 6.02 13.13
C GLN A 60 -18.62 5.99 11.60
N THR A 61 -17.87 6.81 10.86
CA THR A 61 -17.91 6.81 9.39
C THR A 61 -17.39 5.48 8.82
N VAL A 62 -16.30 4.95 9.37
CA VAL A 62 -15.73 3.65 8.98
C VAL A 62 -16.73 2.53 9.24
N ASP A 63 -17.38 2.51 10.41
CA ASP A 63 -18.38 1.52 10.78
C ASP A 63 -19.55 1.49 9.79
N GLN A 64 -20.11 2.66 9.47
CA GLN A 64 -21.19 2.77 8.48
C GLN A 64 -20.77 2.30 7.09
N ARG A 65 -19.54 2.64 6.67
CA ARG A 65 -19.02 2.22 5.35
C ARG A 65 -18.72 0.73 5.31
N PHE A 66 -18.13 0.19 6.36
CA PHE A 66 -17.85 -1.23 6.47
C PHE A 66 -19.13 -2.05 6.54
N ALA A 67 -20.13 -1.59 7.31
CA ALA A 67 -21.43 -2.20 7.41
C ALA A 67 -22.13 -2.27 6.04
N SER A 68 -22.22 -1.15 5.33
CA SER A 68 -22.88 -1.10 4.02
C SER A 68 -22.15 -1.88 2.92
N LEU A 69 -20.83 -2.05 3.01
CA LEU A 69 -20.06 -2.84 2.05
C LEU A 69 -20.15 -4.35 2.32
N PHE A 70 -20.04 -4.78 3.58
CA PHE A 70 -19.79 -6.18 3.92
C PHE A 70 -20.85 -6.84 4.82
N VAL A 71 -21.45 -6.08 5.73
CA VAL A 71 -22.39 -6.61 6.74
C VAL A 71 -23.82 -6.64 6.22
N GLU A 72 -24.34 -5.50 5.76
CA GLU A 72 -25.72 -5.35 5.28
C GLU A 72 -26.00 -6.20 4.04
N ASN A 73 -25.01 -6.36 3.17
CA ASN A 73 -25.08 -7.21 1.98
C ASN A 73 -25.00 -8.71 2.31
N GLY A 74 -24.82 -9.07 3.59
CA GLY A 74 -24.67 -10.43 4.08
C GLY A 74 -23.39 -11.15 3.65
N PHE A 75 -22.42 -10.43 3.06
CA PHE A 75 -21.20 -11.03 2.53
C PHE A 75 -20.31 -11.58 3.66
N MET A 76 -20.15 -10.82 4.75
CA MET A 76 -19.45 -11.28 5.95
C MET A 76 -20.13 -12.52 6.56
N ALA A 77 -21.45 -12.49 6.74
CA ALA A 77 -22.20 -13.62 7.29
C ALA A 77 -22.06 -14.89 6.42
N LYS A 78 -22.18 -14.76 5.10
CA LYS A 78 -22.04 -15.88 4.15
C LYS A 78 -20.66 -16.52 4.20
N THR A 79 -19.60 -15.72 4.23
CA THR A 79 -18.22 -16.24 4.29
C THR A 79 -17.94 -16.90 5.63
N GLN A 80 -18.35 -16.29 6.75
CA GLN A 80 -18.24 -16.89 8.08
C GLN A 80 -19.00 -18.21 8.17
N GLN A 81 -20.21 -18.27 7.63
CA GLN A 81 -20.99 -19.51 7.58
C GLN A 81 -20.28 -20.58 6.74
N PHE A 82 -19.77 -20.23 5.55
CA PHE A 82 -19.06 -21.16 4.68
C PHE A 82 -17.87 -21.81 5.39
N PHE A 83 -17.03 -21.00 6.02
CA PHE A 83 -15.85 -21.48 6.76
C PHE A 83 -16.21 -22.16 8.10
N GLY A 84 -17.37 -21.86 8.68
CA GLY A 84 -17.89 -22.45 9.92
C GLY A 84 -18.64 -23.77 9.78
N THR A 85 -18.70 -24.38 8.59
CA THR A 85 -19.34 -25.69 8.38
C THR A 85 -18.42 -26.91 8.61
N SER A 86 -17.15 -26.67 8.93
CA SER A 86 -16.16 -27.73 9.17
C SER A 86 -16.41 -28.48 10.50
N LYS A 87 -15.84 -29.68 10.66
CA LYS A 87 -16.02 -30.52 11.88
C LYS A 87 -14.69 -30.73 12.60
N GLY A 88 -14.71 -30.79 13.93
CA GLY A 88 -13.53 -31.07 14.78
C GLY A 88 -12.55 -29.90 14.84
N GLY A 89 -11.26 -30.16 15.15
CA GLY A 89 -10.25 -29.09 15.30
C GLY A 89 -9.98 -28.24 14.05
N ILE A 90 -10.43 -28.68 12.86
CA ILE A 90 -10.41 -27.87 11.63
C ILE A 90 -11.42 -26.71 11.71
N LEU A 91 -12.51 -26.88 12.47
CA LEU A 91 -13.54 -25.85 12.67
C LEU A 91 -13.00 -24.66 13.46
N ASP A 92 -12.31 -24.93 14.56
CA ASP A 92 -11.75 -23.86 15.42
C ASP A 92 -10.70 -23.04 14.65
N PHE A 93 -9.87 -23.73 13.87
CA PHE A 93 -8.89 -23.08 13.00
C PHE A 93 -9.54 -22.24 11.90
N SER A 94 -10.50 -22.82 11.16
CA SER A 94 -11.19 -22.15 10.07
C SER A 94 -11.95 -20.90 10.55
N ASN A 95 -12.62 -21.00 11.71
CA ASN A 95 -13.33 -19.90 12.35
C ASN A 95 -12.38 -18.80 12.82
N SER A 96 -11.26 -19.16 13.45
CA SER A 96 -10.25 -18.19 13.89
C SER A 96 -9.63 -17.45 12.71
N TRP A 97 -9.29 -18.16 11.64
CA TRP A 97 -8.72 -17.58 10.43
C TRP A 97 -9.68 -16.62 9.74
N ILE A 98 -10.93 -17.02 9.47
CA ILE A 98 -11.90 -16.14 8.80
C ILE A 98 -12.25 -14.93 9.66
N HIS A 99 -12.30 -15.10 10.99
CA HIS A 99 -12.48 -13.98 11.91
C HIS A 99 -11.33 -12.98 11.80
N GLY A 100 -10.08 -13.46 11.78
CA GLY A 100 -8.90 -12.62 11.59
C GLY A 100 -8.86 -11.91 10.24
N VAL A 101 -9.29 -12.56 9.16
CA VAL A 101 -9.45 -11.92 7.84
C VAL A 101 -10.43 -10.73 7.93
N TRP A 102 -11.58 -10.91 8.60
CA TRP A 102 -12.55 -9.84 8.76
C TRP A 102 -12.04 -8.68 9.64
N LEU A 103 -11.34 -8.98 10.73
CA LEU A 103 -10.67 -7.96 11.54
C LEU A 103 -9.62 -7.19 10.73
N MET A 104 -8.84 -7.88 9.90
CA MET A 104 -7.83 -7.26 9.06
C MET A 104 -8.44 -6.35 8.00
N LEU A 105 -9.55 -6.75 7.37
CA LEU A 105 -10.30 -5.91 6.43
C LEU A 105 -10.86 -4.66 7.10
N TYR A 106 -11.43 -4.81 8.30
CA TYR A 106 -11.92 -3.68 9.08
C TYR A 106 -10.76 -2.73 9.44
N LYS A 107 -9.66 -3.25 9.98
CA LYS A 107 -8.44 -2.50 10.29
C LYS A 107 -7.90 -1.76 9.07
N ALA A 108 -7.84 -2.41 7.90
CA ALA A 108 -7.39 -1.81 6.66
C ALA A 108 -8.33 -0.68 6.20
N THR A 109 -9.64 -0.87 6.35
CA THR A 109 -10.63 0.18 6.06
C THR A 109 -10.41 1.37 6.98
N TRP A 110 -10.29 1.16 8.29
CA TRP A 110 -10.03 2.23 9.26
C TRP A 110 -8.73 2.97 8.95
N ARG A 111 -7.64 2.25 8.69
CA ARG A 111 -6.33 2.83 8.33
C ARG A 111 -6.38 3.62 7.05
N PHE A 112 -7.13 3.18 6.05
CA PHE A 112 -7.30 3.94 4.81
C PHE A 112 -7.89 5.34 5.09
N PHE A 113 -8.90 5.43 5.96
CA PHE A 113 -9.47 6.72 6.37
C PHE A 113 -8.50 7.55 7.21
N ALA A 114 -7.79 6.92 8.16
CA ALA A 114 -6.79 7.61 8.97
C ALA A 114 -5.65 8.18 8.10
N LEU A 115 -5.05 7.36 7.24
CA LEU A 115 -4.00 7.75 6.29
C LEU A 115 -4.49 8.84 5.34
N LYS A 116 -5.71 8.73 4.80
CA LYS A 116 -6.27 9.80 3.97
C LYS A 116 -6.29 11.15 4.70
N SER A 117 -6.65 11.16 5.98
CA SER A 117 -6.75 12.39 6.77
C SER A 117 -5.38 12.98 7.14
N ILE A 118 -4.42 12.15 7.58
CA ILE A 118 -3.13 12.64 8.10
C ILE A 118 -1.99 12.65 7.07
N PHE A 119 -2.05 11.76 6.09
CA PHE A 119 -0.92 11.45 5.21
C PHE A 119 -1.02 12.14 3.85
N LEU A 120 -2.25 12.28 3.32
CA LEU A 120 -2.46 12.72 1.94
C LEU A 120 -1.99 14.15 1.70
N LEU A 121 -2.35 15.09 2.58
CA LEU A 121 -2.00 16.50 2.39
C LEU A 121 -0.48 16.74 2.51
N PRO A 122 0.22 16.29 3.57
CA PRO A 122 1.68 16.42 3.65
C PRO A 122 2.39 15.77 2.45
N LEU A 123 1.93 14.59 2.03
CA LEU A 123 2.47 13.92 0.85
C LEU A 123 2.33 14.81 -0.39
N LEU A 124 1.15 15.35 -0.69
CA LEU A 124 0.94 16.19 -1.88
C LEU A 124 1.78 17.47 -1.85
N VAL A 125 1.83 18.15 -0.70
CA VAL A 125 2.58 19.40 -0.53
C VAL A 125 4.07 19.23 -0.82
N LEU A 126 4.64 18.06 -0.50
CA LEU A 126 6.06 17.77 -0.74
C LEU A 126 6.30 17.05 -2.07
N ALA A 127 5.38 16.19 -2.51
CA ALA A 127 5.48 15.45 -3.76
C ALA A 127 5.41 16.37 -4.99
N ILE A 128 4.56 17.40 -4.98
CA ILE A 128 4.40 18.30 -6.13
C ILE A 128 5.69 19.07 -6.41
N PRO A 129 6.31 19.79 -5.46
CA PRO A 129 7.60 20.44 -5.68
C PRO A 129 8.70 19.46 -6.10
N ALA A 130 8.78 18.29 -5.46
CA ALA A 130 9.77 17.28 -5.80
C ALA A 130 9.61 16.76 -7.23
N ALA A 131 8.37 16.57 -7.70
CA ALA A 131 8.08 16.19 -9.08
C ALA A 131 8.47 17.31 -10.06
N VAL A 132 8.12 18.57 -9.75
CA VAL A 132 8.48 19.72 -10.58
C VAL A 132 10.00 19.85 -10.72
N ASP A 133 10.73 19.78 -9.61
CA ASP A 133 12.19 19.81 -9.63
C ASP A 133 12.78 18.64 -10.43
N GLY A 134 12.27 17.42 -10.22
CA GLY A 134 12.69 16.25 -10.99
C GLY A 134 12.46 16.42 -12.50
N PHE A 135 11.32 16.99 -12.90
CA PHE A 135 11.06 17.31 -14.31
C PHE A 135 12.02 18.36 -14.87
N MET A 136 12.39 19.39 -14.10
CA MET A 136 13.37 20.38 -14.51
C MET A 136 14.76 19.76 -14.69
N VAL A 137 15.20 18.92 -13.76
CA VAL A 137 16.45 18.15 -13.88
C VAL A 137 16.45 17.32 -15.17
N ARG A 138 15.35 16.62 -15.45
CA ARG A 138 15.20 15.84 -16.70
C ARG A 138 15.29 16.71 -17.95
N ALA A 139 14.65 17.88 -17.94
CA ALA A 139 14.71 18.82 -19.06
C ALA A 139 16.14 19.31 -19.29
N THR A 140 16.87 19.69 -18.24
CA THR A 140 18.28 20.11 -18.32
C THR A 140 19.17 19.01 -18.91
N LYS A 141 19.03 17.76 -18.47
CA LYS A 141 19.78 16.62 -19.04
C LYS A 141 19.55 16.49 -20.55
N LYS A 142 18.30 16.68 -21.00
CA LYS A 142 17.93 16.67 -22.42
C LYS A 142 18.63 17.80 -23.20
N TYR A 143 18.65 19.02 -22.67
CA TYR A 143 19.33 20.16 -23.30
C TYR A 143 20.86 19.99 -23.36
N ARG A 144 21.44 19.26 -22.41
CA ARG A 144 22.89 18.97 -22.35
C ARG A 144 23.30 17.78 -23.22
N PHE A 145 22.36 17.14 -23.93
CA PHE A 145 22.60 15.92 -24.70
C PHE A 145 23.28 14.81 -23.86
N GLU A 146 22.93 14.73 -22.56
CA GLU A 146 23.45 13.69 -21.70
C GLU A 146 22.88 12.33 -22.08
N ASN A 147 23.74 11.32 -22.19
CA ASN A 147 23.32 9.96 -22.49
C ASN A 147 22.46 9.39 -21.35
N SER A 148 21.37 8.73 -21.73
CA SER A 148 20.48 8.04 -20.82
C SER A 148 21.18 6.83 -20.18
N ASN A 149 21.34 6.85 -18.86
CA ASN A 149 21.91 5.72 -18.14
C ASN A 149 20.80 4.68 -17.86
N PRO A 150 20.91 3.45 -18.39
CA PRO A 150 19.86 2.43 -18.27
C PRO A 150 19.57 2.05 -16.80
N VAL A 151 20.56 2.12 -15.92
CA VAL A 151 20.39 1.78 -14.50
C VAL A 151 19.37 2.71 -13.83
N PHE A 152 19.43 4.01 -14.09
CA PHE A 152 18.49 4.98 -13.53
C PHE A 152 17.09 4.84 -14.14
N PHE A 153 16.99 4.48 -15.42
CA PHE A 153 15.71 4.17 -16.05
C PHE A 153 15.03 2.96 -15.40
N TYR A 154 15.71 1.81 -15.29
CA TYR A 154 15.11 0.64 -14.64
C TYR A 154 14.83 0.89 -13.16
N SER A 155 15.71 1.60 -12.45
CA SER A 155 15.51 1.93 -11.03
C SER A 155 14.28 2.82 -10.82
N SER A 156 14.06 3.81 -11.67
CA SER A 156 12.86 4.66 -11.60
C SER A 156 11.58 3.88 -11.87
N MET A 157 11.58 2.95 -12.84
CA MET A 157 10.43 2.06 -13.06
C MET A 157 10.11 1.20 -11.83
N HIS A 158 11.13 0.56 -11.23
CA HIS A 158 10.92 -0.28 -10.04
C HIS A 158 10.49 0.56 -8.84
N THR A 159 11.07 1.75 -8.67
CA THR A 159 10.67 2.69 -7.62
C THR A 159 9.20 3.05 -7.77
N MET A 160 8.74 3.37 -8.98
CA MET A 160 7.33 3.63 -9.27
C MET A 160 6.44 2.45 -8.86
N VAL A 161 6.79 1.22 -9.26
CA VAL A 161 6.06 0.01 -8.87
C VAL A 161 5.98 -0.16 -7.36
N LEU A 162 7.11 0.02 -6.65
CA LEU A 162 7.17 -0.10 -5.20
C LEU A 162 6.31 0.96 -4.49
N MET A 163 6.28 2.20 -5.01
CA MET A 163 5.41 3.25 -4.46
C MET A 163 3.94 2.85 -4.53
N PHE A 164 3.46 2.36 -5.68
CA PHE A 164 2.08 1.86 -5.81
C PHE A 164 1.81 0.65 -4.92
N GLY A 165 2.73 -0.32 -4.91
CA GLY A 165 2.60 -1.51 -4.06
C GLY A 165 2.52 -1.16 -2.58
N MET A 166 3.31 -0.17 -2.14
CA MET A 166 3.29 0.30 -0.76
C MET A 166 1.94 0.94 -0.39
N PHE A 167 1.32 1.73 -1.26
CA PHE A 167 -0.02 2.28 -0.98
C PHE A 167 -1.09 1.19 -0.85
N ALA A 168 -1.01 0.13 -1.65
CA ALA A 168 -1.92 -1.00 -1.55
C ALA A 168 -1.69 -1.83 -0.28
N PHE A 169 -0.43 -1.98 0.14
CA PHE A 169 -0.06 -2.81 1.29
C PHE A 169 -0.19 -2.09 2.64
N LEU A 170 0.05 -0.78 2.70
CA LEU A 170 0.15 -0.04 3.96
C LEU A 170 -1.08 -0.20 4.88
N PRO A 171 -2.34 -0.15 4.38
CA PRO A 171 -3.51 -0.42 5.22
C PRO A 171 -3.54 -1.85 5.80
N LEU A 172 -2.98 -2.81 5.06
CA LEU A 172 -2.90 -4.22 5.42
C LEU A 172 -1.63 -4.58 6.21
N ALA A 173 -0.81 -3.61 6.60
CA ALA A 173 0.40 -3.90 7.36
C ALA A 173 0.08 -4.69 8.65
N PRO A 174 0.78 -5.79 8.97
CA PRO A 174 0.45 -6.60 10.15
C PRO A 174 0.82 -5.89 11.47
N PHE A 175 1.74 -4.93 11.43
CA PHE A 175 2.23 -4.17 12.58
C PHE A 175 1.50 -2.83 12.76
N SER A 176 1.57 -2.27 13.97
CA SER A 176 1.04 -0.94 14.29
C SER A 176 1.81 0.14 13.53
N LEU A 177 1.09 1.11 12.95
CA LEU A 177 1.72 2.24 12.25
C LEU A 177 2.07 3.33 13.25
N SER A 178 3.36 3.63 13.40
CA SER A 178 3.84 4.72 14.25
C SER A 178 4.06 6.01 13.44
N ALA A 179 4.08 7.16 14.11
CA ALA A 179 4.35 8.44 13.47
C ALA A 179 5.72 8.47 12.77
N ILE A 180 6.73 7.83 13.37
CA ILE A 180 8.08 7.72 12.79
C ILE A 180 8.04 6.86 11.52
N THR A 181 7.30 5.75 11.54
CA THR A 181 7.12 4.90 10.36
C THR A 181 6.47 5.68 9.23
N LEU A 182 5.39 6.41 9.52
CA LEU A 182 4.70 7.23 8.51
C LEU A 182 5.61 8.34 7.96
N LEU A 183 6.34 9.05 8.81
CA LEU A 183 7.29 10.07 8.37
C LEU A 183 8.38 9.47 7.46
N THR A 184 8.93 8.31 7.83
CA THR A 184 9.93 7.59 7.02
C THR A 184 9.37 7.26 5.64
N ILE A 185 8.14 6.75 5.58
CA ILE A 185 7.45 6.45 4.33
C ILE A 185 7.28 7.72 3.48
N ILE A 186 6.88 8.86 4.08
CA ILE A 186 6.76 10.14 3.36
C ILE A 186 8.09 10.53 2.72
N VAL A 187 9.19 10.51 3.48
CA VAL A 187 10.52 10.88 2.97
C VAL A 187 10.94 9.98 1.81
N LEU A 188 10.74 8.65 1.95
CA LEU A 188 11.06 7.69 0.90
C LEU A 188 10.20 7.89 -0.36
N LEU A 189 8.90 8.20 -0.19
CA LEU A 189 8.01 8.49 -1.31
C LEU A 189 8.42 9.76 -2.05
N ILE A 190 8.76 10.84 -1.34
CA ILE A 190 9.20 12.09 -1.96
C ILE A 190 10.49 11.87 -2.75
N GLY A 191 11.48 11.20 -2.15
CA GLY A 191 12.72 10.82 -2.83
C GLY A 191 12.46 9.92 -4.04
N GLY A 192 11.54 8.97 -3.92
CA GLY A 192 11.14 8.08 -5.00
C GLY A 192 10.44 8.81 -6.15
N ILE A 193 9.58 9.79 -5.86
CA ILE A 193 8.93 10.64 -6.85
C ILE A 193 9.97 11.48 -7.60
N TRP A 194 10.88 12.13 -6.88
CA TRP A 194 11.96 12.90 -7.49
C TRP A 194 12.86 12.02 -8.37
N LEU A 195 13.27 10.85 -7.87
CA LEU A 195 14.09 9.88 -8.61
C LEU A 195 13.37 9.42 -9.88
N THR A 196 12.07 9.15 -9.77
CA THR A 196 11.26 8.70 -10.90
C THR A 196 11.13 9.80 -11.95
N THR A 197 10.66 10.98 -11.56
CA THR A 197 10.42 12.11 -12.48
C THR A 197 11.71 12.63 -13.15
N SER A 198 12.85 12.56 -12.46
CA SER A 198 14.16 12.98 -13.01
C SER A 198 14.81 11.99 -13.98
N ASN A 199 14.39 10.72 -13.99
CA ASN A 199 15.04 9.65 -14.76
C ASN A 199 14.11 8.82 -15.65
N PHE A 200 12.78 9.00 -15.56
CA PHE A 200 11.83 8.37 -16.47
C PHE A 200 11.95 9.03 -17.86
N GLN A 201 12.81 8.44 -18.69
CA GLN A 201 13.06 8.84 -20.06
C GLN A 201 12.46 7.77 -20.98
N THR A 202 11.43 8.13 -21.75
CA THR A 202 11.01 7.32 -22.89
C THR A 202 12.06 7.52 -23.98
N GLY A 203 12.78 6.46 -24.34
CA GLY A 203 13.77 6.51 -25.41
C GLY A 203 13.14 7.10 -26.69
N THR A 204 13.82 8.08 -27.27
CA THR A 204 13.59 8.54 -28.66
C THR A 204 14.31 7.62 -29.62
#